data_AF-A0A139QAG7-F1
#
_entry.id   AF-A0A139QAG7-F1
#
_cell.length_a   1.000
_cell.length_b   1.000
_cell.length_c   1.000
_cell.angle_alpha   90.00
_cell.angle_beta   90.00
_cell.angle_gamma   90.00
#
_symmetry.space_group_name_H-M   'P 1'
#
loop_
_entity.id
_entity.type
_entity.pdbx_description
1 polymer ?
#
loop_
_entity_poly.entity_id
_entity_poly.type
_entity_poly.pdbx_seq_one_letter_code
_entity_poly.pdbx_strand_id
1 'polypeptide(L)' 'MTKAVAKEEDKEVDINSLNKQERKELVKKLEKQMQEAVEVLDFELAAQIRDMMLEVKALG' A
#
# COMPACT_ATOMS: atom_id res chain seq x y z
N MET A 1 26.12 6.71 4.82
CA MET A 1 25.47 5.41 4.59
C MET A 1 24.05 5.68 4.15
N THR A 2 23.75 5.62 2.85
CA THR A 2 22.38 5.79 2.35
C THR A 2 21.79 4.41 2.13
N LYS A 3 20.82 4.09 2.99
CA LYS A 3 20.07 2.83 3.05
C LYS A 3 19.42 2.57 1.70
N ALA A 4 19.74 1.42 1.11
CA ALA A 4 19.11 0.95 -0.11
C ALA A 4 17.60 0.80 0.15
N VAL A 5 16.80 1.61 -0.54
CA VAL A 5 15.36 1.36 -0.66
C VAL A 5 15.24 0.16 -1.59
N ALA A 6 15.05 -1.01 -0.99
CA ALA A 6 14.74 -2.22 -1.73
C ALA A 6 13.50 -1.92 -2.57
N LYS A 7 13.68 -1.91 -3.88
CA LYS A 7 12.63 -1.83 -4.88
C LYS A 7 11.80 -3.10 -4.70
N GLU A 8 10.75 -3.03 -3.90
CA GLU A 8 9.77 -4.11 -3.80
C GLU A 8 9.22 -4.30 -5.21
N GLU A 9 9.46 -5.48 -5.77
CA GLU A 9 9.04 -5.90 -7.10
C GLU A 9 7.55 -5.60 -7.29
N ASP A 10 7.20 -5.02 -8.45
CA ASP A 10 5.84 -4.89 -9.00
C ASP A 10 5.21 -6.29 -9.18
N LYS A 11 4.93 -6.97 -8.07
CA LYS A 11 4.00 -8.08 -8.06
C LYS A 11 2.64 -7.44 -7.95
N GLU A 12 1.90 -7.41 -9.06
CA GLU A 12 0.46 -7.16 -9.03
C GLU A 12 -0.14 -8.10 -7.98
N VAL A 13 -0.50 -7.52 -6.83
CA VAL A 13 -1.16 -8.26 -5.77
C VAL A 13 -2.58 -8.51 -6.26
N ASP A 14 -2.93 -9.76 -6.58
CA ASP A 14 -4.32 -10.11 -6.86
C ASP A 14 -5.14 -10.05 -5.56
N ILE A 15 -5.75 -8.89 -5.33
CA ILE A 15 -6.50 -8.56 -4.11
C ILE A 15 -7.70 -9.50 -3.92
N ASN A 16 -8.24 -10.09 -5.00
CA ASN A 16 -9.37 -11.01 -4.94
C ASN A 16 -9.00 -12.36 -4.31
N SER A 17 -7.73 -12.77 -4.45
CA SER A 17 -7.22 -14.03 -3.91
C SER A 17 -6.95 -14.01 -2.40
N LEU A 18 -6.86 -12.82 -1.81
CA LEU A 18 -6.50 -12.66 -0.39
C LEU A 18 -7.64 -13.08 0.53
N ASN A 19 -7.27 -13.61 1.70
CA ASN A 19 -8.20 -13.84 2.79
C ASN A 19 -8.38 -12.58 3.67
N LYS A 20 -9.31 -12.62 4.62
CA LYS A 20 -9.63 -11.47 5.49
C LYS A 20 -8.45 -10.98 6.33
N GLN A 21 -7.56 -11.87 6.76
CA GLN A 21 -6.37 -11.48 7.53
C GLN A 21 -5.34 -10.83 6.61
N GLU A 22 -5.08 -11.41 5.45
CA GLU A 22 -4.16 -10.87 4.45
C GLU A 22 -4.62 -9.49 3.95
N ARG A 23 -5.94 -9.29 3.74
CA ARG A 23 -6.48 -7.96 3.42
C ARG A 23 -6.22 -6.93 4.52
N LYS A 24 -6.33 -7.30 5.80
CA LYS A 24 -6.01 -6.40 6.92
C LYS A 24 -4.53 -6.06 6.97
N GLU A 25 -3.66 -7.04 6.71
CA GLU A 25 -2.21 -6.83 6.66
C GLU A 25 -1.81 -5.94 5.49
N LEU A 26 -2.43 -6.15 4.32
CA LEU A 26 -2.25 -5.29 3.15
C LEU A 26 -2.69 -3.85 3.45
N VAL A 27 -3.87 -3.63 4.03
CA VAL A 27 -4.32 -2.28 4.42
C VAL A 27 -3.31 -1.60 5.35
N LYS A 28 -2.78 -2.30 6.35
CA LYS A 28 -1.77 -1.73 7.26
C LYS A 28 -0.47 -1.36 6.53
N LYS A 29 -0.05 -2.19 5.56
CA LYS A 29 1.12 -1.91 4.72
C LYS A 29 0.89 -0.65 3.89
N LEU A 30 -0.26 -0.54 3.24
CA LEU A 30 -0.65 0.63 2.45
C LEU A 30 -0.74 1.90 3.31
N GLU A 31 -1.30 1.82 4.52
CA GLU A 31 -1.34 2.97 5.45
C GLU A 31 0.06 3.49 5.78
N LYS A 32 1.04 2.61 5.99
CA LYS A 32 2.43 2.99 6.24
C LYS A 32 3.08 3.63 5.01
N GLN A 33 2.88 3.04 3.82
CA GLN A 33 3.43 3.59 2.57
C GLN A 33 2.82 4.96 2.24
N MET A 34 1.53 5.16 2.52
CA MET A 34 0.88 6.46 2.36
C MET A 34 1.47 7.51 3.32
N GLN A 35 1.74 7.14 4.57
CA GLN A 35 2.40 8.04 5.53
C GLN A 35 3.81 8.42 5.05
N GLU A 36 4.60 7.45 4.58
CA GLU A 36 5.93 7.70 4.02
C GLU A 36 5.86 8.65 2.80
N ALA A 37 4.87 8.48 1.92
CA ALA A 37 4.62 9.38 0.79
C ALA A 37 4.26 10.81 1.25
N VAL A 38 3.40 10.94 2.26
CA VAL A 38 3.05 12.24 2.87
C VAL A 38 4.26 12.91 3.51
N GLU A 39 5.13 12.16 4.19
CA GLU A 39 6.35 12.70 4.82
C GLU A 39 7.31 13.32 3.80
N VAL A 40 7.34 12.79 2.57
CA VAL A 40 8.15 13.34 1.46
C VAL A 40 7.36 14.27 0.54
N LEU A 41 6.15 14.67 0.94
CA LEU A 41 5.23 15.57 0.21
C LEU A 41 4.80 15.03 -1.17
N ASP A 42 4.83 13.71 -1.36
CA ASP A 42 4.33 13.04 -2.56
C ASP A 42 2.83 12.73 -2.40
N PHE A 43 2.00 13.75 -2.61
CA PHE A 43 0.55 13.63 -2.46
C PHE A 43 -0.13 12.85 -3.59
N GLU A 44 0.50 12.78 -4.77
CA GLU A 44 -0.01 11.97 -5.88
C GLU A 44 0.08 10.48 -5.53
N LEU A 45 1.26 10.05 -5.06
CA LEU A 45 1.44 8.68 -4.57
C LEU A 45 0.53 8.39 -3.37
N ALA A 46 0.40 9.32 -2.42
CA ALA A 46 -0.50 9.15 -1.28
C ALA A 46 -1.97 8.98 -1.72
N ALA A 47 -2.43 9.70 -2.74
CA ALA A 47 -3.76 9.57 -3.31
C ALA A 47 -3.97 8.19 -3.99
N GLN A 48 -2.99 7.72 -4.76
CA GLN A 48 -3.03 6.39 -5.38
C GLN A 48 -3.11 5.27 -4.33
N ILE A 49 -2.30 5.36 -3.27
CA ILE A 49 -2.30 4.39 -2.18
C ILE A 49 -3.64 4.40 -1.43
N ARG A 50 -4.23 5.58 -1.20
CA ARG A 50 -5.56 5.72 -0.60
C ARG A 50 -6.61 4.99 -1.44
N ASP A 51 -6.60 5.18 -2.76
CA ASP A 51 -7.60 4.60 -3.66
C ASP A 51 -7.49 3.06 -3.67
N MET A 52 -6.26 2.51 -3.76
CA MET A 52 -6.02 1.07 -3.62
C MET A 52 -6.48 0.54 -2.24
N MET A 53 -6.23 1.27 -1.15
CA MET A 53 -6.70 0.87 0.18
C MET A 53 -8.23 0.81 0.26
N LEU A 54 -8.95 1.71 -0.40
CA LEU A 54 -10.41 1.69 -0.46
C LEU A 54 -10.92 0.47 -1.24
N GLU A 55 -10.24 0.09 -2.33
CA GLU A 55 -10.56 -1.14 -3.08
C GLU A 55 -10.39 -2.39 -2.20
N VAL A 56 -9.28 -2.50 -1.46
CA VAL A 56 -9.07 -3.62 -0.53
C VAL A 56 -10.16 -3.67 0.54
N LYS A 57 -10.54 -2.52 1.10
CA LYS A 57 -11.60 -2.41 2.13
C LYS A 57 -12.99 -2.73 1.59
N ALA A 58 -13.26 -2.48 0.31
CA ALA A 58 -14.53 -2.80 -0.33
C ALA A 58 -14.75 -4.32 -0.50
N LEU A 59 -13.68 -5.12 -0.46
CA LEU A 59 -13.73 -6.59 -0.63
C LEU A 59 -14.08 -7.37 0.67
N GLY A 60 -14.30 -6.70 1.81
CA GLY A 60 -14.96 -7.26 3.02
C GLY A 60 -14.08 -7.58 4.24
#